data_AF-A0A4P9XYV6-F1
#
_entry.id   AF-A0A4P9XYV6-F1
#
_cell.length_a   1.000
_cell.length_b   1.000
_cell.length_c   1.000
_cell.angle_alpha   90.00
_cell.angle_beta   90.00
_cell.angle_gamma   90.00
#
_symmetry.space_group_name_H-M   'P 1'
#
loop_
_entity.id
_entity.type
_entity.pdbx_description
1 polymer ?
#
loop_
_entity_poly.entity_id
_entity_poly.type
_entity_poly.pdbx_seq_one_letter_code
_entity_poly.pdbx_strand_id
1 'polypeptide(L)'
;MGPDQKFDPKPKYQDLWAAVLFVLHLAAFIALAALAIPKGVQKSENSRDGERVDPDSDPLKRHQNNAIIVMICSIVTALVLSFAYLLLSYIVGALSLLFAIVYAVCAWSWRHRIPFATIMLQTVCGVTRKPNSSATYGLFVAALFSFYWTTQVIRNTVHTTVSGVFGVFYFLTGTTQMPSGSVTLSSLKRACTTAFGSICFGSLIIAIVKLIRALLRFAMENSDGIMAFVACIAVCILGCIEGLLEYFTHYAFTQVAVYGKPFCTAAKDTWNMIKDRGVEVLINDNLIGNVLGIGSLLIGFLNAIIALAIIAAVKVEIFHEGGLVLWLLLIAAFVVGLAMMSTAGGVIESGTATTFVCLAEDPMALARTQPELFERIRRTYPDVVQGV
;
A
#
# COMPACT_ATOMS: atom_id res chain seq x y z
N MET A 1 32.93 -5.80 5.96
CA MET A 1 32.79 -6.86 4.92
C MET A 1 33.10 -6.23 3.58
N GLY A 2 33.91 -6.87 2.74
CA GLY A 2 34.22 -6.36 1.40
C GLY A 2 32.97 -6.30 0.49
N PRO A 3 33.00 -5.51 -0.60
CA PRO A 3 31.87 -5.40 -1.54
C PRO A 3 31.44 -6.77 -2.11
N ASP A 4 32.38 -7.70 -2.25
CA ASP A 4 32.17 -9.04 -2.82
C ASP A 4 31.25 -9.94 -1.98
N GLN A 5 31.13 -9.69 -0.67
CA GLN A 5 30.21 -10.42 0.21
C GLN A 5 28.81 -9.78 0.31
N LYS A 6 28.63 -8.53 -0.16
CA LYS A 6 27.37 -7.80 0.01
C LYS A 6 26.24 -8.35 -0.88
N PHE A 7 26.58 -8.90 -2.05
CA PHE A 7 25.59 -9.31 -3.06
C PHE A 7 25.66 -10.79 -3.47
N ASP A 8 26.63 -11.56 -2.96
CA ASP A 8 26.77 -13.01 -3.22
C ASP A 8 26.85 -13.93 -1.96
N PRO A 9 26.03 -13.75 -0.91
CA PRO A 9 25.82 -14.81 0.07
C PRO A 9 24.80 -15.83 -0.47
N LYS A 10 25.05 -17.13 -0.26
CA LYS A 10 24.07 -18.20 -0.55
C LYS A 10 22.67 -17.81 -0.03
N PRO A 11 21.58 -18.04 -0.79
CA PRO A 11 20.25 -17.61 -0.39
C PRO A 11 19.86 -18.28 0.93
N LYS A 12 19.84 -17.49 2.00
CA LYS A 12 19.44 -17.93 3.34
C LYS A 12 18.08 -17.35 3.64
N TYR A 13 17.11 -18.22 3.93
CA TYR A 13 15.78 -17.79 4.38
C TYR A 13 15.89 -17.21 5.79
N GLN A 14 15.37 -16.00 5.96
CA GLN A 14 15.34 -15.31 7.26
C GLN A 14 13.93 -15.35 7.85
N ASP A 15 13.84 -15.51 9.17
CA ASP A 15 12.59 -15.45 9.93
C ASP A 15 11.46 -16.33 9.34
N LEU A 16 11.80 -17.55 8.90
CA LEU A 16 10.89 -18.46 8.17
C LEU A 16 9.59 -18.75 8.96
N TRP A 17 9.67 -18.78 10.29
CA TRP A 17 8.51 -18.97 11.16
C TRP A 17 7.42 -17.92 10.90
N ALA A 18 7.79 -16.67 10.63
CA ALA A 18 6.85 -15.58 10.39
C ALA A 18 6.22 -15.67 9.00
N ALA A 19 6.98 -16.11 7.99
CA ALA A 19 6.44 -16.42 6.67
C ALA A 19 5.42 -17.56 6.74
N VAL A 20 5.76 -18.64 7.45
CA VAL A 20 4.84 -19.78 7.66
C VAL A 20 3.58 -19.33 8.39
N LEU A 21 3.72 -18.54 9.46
CA LEU A 21 2.58 -18.00 10.20
C LEU A 21 1.66 -17.16 9.31
N PHE A 22 2.22 -16.30 8.45
CA PHE A 22 1.44 -15.47 7.54
C PHE A 22 0.70 -16.30 6.48
N VAL A 23 1.35 -17.31 5.91
CA VAL A 23 0.73 -18.22 4.93
C VAL A 23 -0.40 -19.03 5.58
N LEU A 24 -0.20 -19.53 6.79
CA LEU A 24 -1.25 -20.22 7.55
C LEU A 24 -2.42 -19.30 7.87
N HIS A 25 -2.15 -18.05 8.26
CA HIS A 25 -3.16 -17.03 8.50
C HIS A 25 -3.99 -16.75 7.24
N LEU A 26 -3.35 -16.56 6.09
CA LEU A 26 -4.06 -16.38 4.81
C LEU A 26 -4.88 -17.61 4.42
N ALA A 27 -4.33 -18.81 4.57
CA ALA A 27 -5.05 -20.04 4.29
C ALA A 27 -6.28 -20.21 5.19
N ALA A 28 -6.14 -19.90 6.49
CA ALA A 28 -7.25 -19.91 7.44
C ALA A 28 -8.31 -18.86 7.08
N PHE A 29 -7.91 -17.65 6.71
CA PHE A 29 -8.83 -16.60 6.27
C PHE A 29 -9.60 -17.00 5.00
N ILE A 30 -8.91 -17.58 4.01
CA ILE A 30 -9.53 -18.08 2.77
C ILE A 30 -10.50 -19.23 3.07
N ALA A 31 -10.12 -20.17 3.93
CA ALA A 31 -10.99 -21.28 4.33
C ALA A 31 -12.24 -20.78 5.05
N LEU A 32 -12.09 -19.84 5.99
CA LEU A 32 -13.22 -19.21 6.67
C LEU A 32 -14.15 -18.48 5.69
N ALA A 33 -13.60 -17.71 4.75
CA ALA A 33 -14.38 -17.04 3.72
C ALA A 33 -15.14 -18.05 2.84
N ALA A 34 -14.47 -19.11 2.38
CA ALA A 34 -15.08 -20.16 1.56
C ALA A 34 -16.22 -20.90 2.28
N LEU A 35 -16.13 -21.07 3.60
CA LEU A 35 -17.19 -21.69 4.41
C LEU A 35 -18.33 -20.72 4.77
N ALA A 36 -18.03 -19.43 4.95
CA ALA A 36 -19.00 -18.42 5.35
C ALA A 36 -19.88 -17.95 4.17
N ILE A 37 -19.30 -17.84 2.97
CA ILE A 37 -20.00 -17.31 1.79
C ILE A 37 -21.24 -18.13 1.40
N PRO A 38 -21.20 -19.47 1.25
CA PRO A 38 -22.37 -20.24 0.85
C PRO A 38 -23.54 -20.11 1.85
N LYS A 39 -23.21 -20.10 3.16
CA LYS A 39 -24.21 -19.94 4.23
C LYS A 39 -24.83 -18.54 4.24
N GLY A 40 -24.03 -17.50 3.94
CA GLY A 40 -24.51 -16.13 3.80
C GLY A 40 -25.42 -15.95 2.58
N VAL A 41 -25.04 -16.54 1.44
CA VAL A 41 -25.83 -16.51 0.21
C VAL A 41 -27.18 -17.20 0.41
N GLN A 42 -27.19 -18.41 0.98
CA GLN A 42 -28.41 -19.19 1.19
C GLN A 42 -29.39 -18.52 2.18
N LYS A 43 -28.86 -17.84 3.20
CA LYS A 43 -29.68 -17.03 4.12
C LYS A 43 -30.27 -15.79 3.42
N SER A 44 -29.51 -15.14 2.55
CA SER A 44 -30.00 -14.01 1.75
C SER A 44 -31.04 -14.44 0.71
N GLU A 45 -30.93 -15.65 0.17
CA GLU A 45 -31.87 -16.21 -0.82
C GLU A 45 -33.22 -16.54 -0.15
N ASN A 46 -33.21 -17.22 1.00
CA ASN A 46 -34.42 -17.47 1.81
C ASN A 46 -35.13 -16.20 2.29
N SER A 47 -34.42 -15.08 2.47
CA SER A 47 -35.05 -13.80 2.82
C SER A 47 -35.72 -13.11 1.61
N ARG A 48 -35.34 -13.43 0.37
CA ARG A 48 -35.94 -12.87 -0.85
C ARG A 48 -37.21 -13.59 -1.29
N ASP A 49 -37.34 -14.89 -1.00
CA ASP A 49 -38.53 -15.67 -1.35
C ASP A 49 -39.82 -15.19 -0.65
N GLY A 50 -39.72 -14.28 0.33
CA GLY A 50 -40.86 -13.65 1.00
C GLY A 50 -41.38 -12.35 0.38
N GLU A 51 -40.68 -11.74 -0.58
CA GLU A 51 -40.99 -10.40 -1.08
C GLU A 51 -41.08 -10.41 -2.62
N ARG A 52 -42.30 -10.46 -3.18
CA ARG A 52 -42.54 -10.34 -4.62
C ARG A 52 -42.18 -8.92 -5.07
N VAL A 53 -41.09 -8.78 -5.80
CA VAL A 53 -40.67 -7.53 -6.46
C VAL A 53 -40.89 -7.66 -7.97
N ASP A 54 -41.48 -6.63 -8.59
CA ASP A 54 -41.72 -6.57 -10.04
C ASP A 54 -40.40 -6.64 -10.85
N PRO A 55 -40.36 -7.39 -11.96
CA PRO A 55 -39.11 -7.68 -12.70
C PRO A 55 -38.49 -6.47 -13.43
N ASP A 56 -39.23 -5.37 -13.60
CA ASP A 56 -38.77 -4.12 -14.23
C ASP A 56 -38.46 -3.00 -13.22
N SER A 57 -38.82 -3.18 -11.94
CA SER A 57 -38.47 -2.24 -10.86
C SER A 57 -37.28 -2.73 -10.02
N ASP A 58 -36.66 -3.86 -10.38
CA ASP A 58 -35.55 -4.44 -9.63
C ASP A 58 -34.33 -3.49 -9.60
N PRO A 59 -34.05 -2.86 -8.44
CA PRO A 59 -32.94 -1.92 -8.32
C PRO A 59 -31.60 -2.60 -8.62
N LEU A 60 -31.48 -3.91 -8.38
CA LEU A 60 -30.24 -4.66 -8.61
C LEU A 60 -29.88 -4.74 -10.09
N LYS A 61 -30.87 -4.98 -10.95
CA LYS A 61 -30.70 -5.05 -12.41
C LYS A 61 -30.34 -3.68 -12.98
N ARG A 62 -30.91 -2.60 -12.44
CA ARG A 62 -30.56 -1.21 -12.79
C ARG A 62 -29.12 -0.87 -12.41
N HIS A 63 -28.69 -1.21 -11.18
CA HIS A 63 -27.31 -1.00 -10.75
C HIS A 63 -26.30 -1.82 -11.57
N GLN A 64 -26.65 -3.05 -11.95
CA GLN A 64 -25.82 -3.90 -12.80
C GLN A 64 -25.66 -3.33 -14.22
N ASN A 65 -26.75 -2.84 -14.83
CA ASN A 65 -26.69 -2.23 -16.16
C ASN A 65 -25.85 -0.94 -16.14
N ASN A 66 -26.04 -0.08 -15.13
CA ASN A 66 -25.25 1.14 -14.96
C ASN A 66 -23.76 0.82 -14.77
N ALA A 67 -23.42 -0.21 -13.99
CA ALA A 67 -22.03 -0.63 -13.78
C ALA A 67 -21.36 -1.10 -15.08
N ILE A 68 -22.10 -1.83 -15.94
CA ILE A 68 -21.59 -2.27 -17.25
C ILE A 68 -21.36 -1.07 -18.19
N ILE A 69 -22.28 -0.10 -18.21
CA ILE A 69 -22.13 1.11 -19.02
C ILE A 69 -20.88 1.89 -18.59
N VAL A 70 -20.70 2.12 -17.29
CA VAL A 70 -19.52 2.81 -16.74
C VAL A 70 -18.23 2.07 -17.09
N MET A 71 -18.24 0.73 -17.04
CA MET A 71 -17.09 -0.09 -17.41
C MET A 71 -16.73 0.01 -18.89
N ILE A 72 -17.72 0.07 -19.78
CA ILE A 72 -17.47 0.28 -21.22
C ILE A 72 -16.90 1.68 -21.44
N CYS A 73 -17.50 2.70 -20.83
CA CYS A 73 -17.00 4.07 -20.91
C CYS A 73 -15.55 4.18 -20.42
N SER A 74 -15.20 3.54 -19.29
CA SER A 74 -13.83 3.58 -18.75
C SER A 74 -12.82 2.91 -19.67
N ILE A 75 -13.20 1.78 -20.31
CA ILE A 75 -12.34 1.10 -21.30
C ILE A 75 -12.12 2.00 -22.51
N VAL A 76 -13.17 2.63 -23.04
CA VAL A 76 -13.07 3.55 -24.18
C VAL A 76 -12.17 4.73 -23.83
N THR A 77 -12.36 5.36 -22.67
CA THR A 77 -11.50 6.46 -22.22
C THR A 77 -10.04 6.01 -22.08
N ALA A 78 -9.77 4.82 -21.53
CA ALA A 78 -8.43 4.29 -21.41
C ALA A 78 -7.75 4.07 -22.77
N LEU A 79 -8.49 3.56 -23.77
CA LEU A 79 -7.98 3.37 -25.13
C LEU A 79 -7.71 4.71 -25.83
N VAL A 80 -8.61 5.69 -25.69
CA VAL A 80 -8.43 7.04 -26.25
C VAL A 80 -7.20 7.72 -25.66
N LEU A 81 -7.02 7.65 -24.34
CA LEU A 81 -5.84 8.19 -23.66
C LEU A 81 -4.57 7.46 -24.11
N SER A 82 -4.60 6.14 -24.25
CA SER A 82 -3.45 5.36 -24.72
C SER A 82 -3.05 5.74 -26.15
N PHE A 83 -4.03 5.96 -27.03
CA PHE A 83 -3.78 6.46 -28.38
C PHE A 83 -3.19 7.86 -28.37
N ALA A 84 -3.72 8.78 -27.54
CA ALA A 84 -3.13 10.10 -27.37
C ALA A 84 -1.67 10.03 -26.88
N TYR A 85 -1.37 9.16 -25.91
CA TYR A 85 0.00 8.96 -25.43
C TYR A 85 0.94 8.39 -26.50
N LEU A 86 0.46 7.54 -27.41
CA LEU A 86 1.24 7.05 -28.56
C LEU A 86 1.66 8.18 -29.51
N LEU A 87 0.83 9.22 -29.65
CA LEU A 87 1.15 10.39 -30.47
C LEU A 87 2.22 11.28 -29.82
N LEU A 88 2.29 11.31 -28.48
CA LEU A 88 3.28 12.07 -27.73
C LEU A 88 4.61 11.32 -27.57
N SER A 89 4.56 10.05 -27.18
CA SER A 89 5.75 9.23 -26.97
C SER A 89 5.44 7.74 -27.19
N TYR A 90 6.19 7.12 -28.10
CA TYR A 90 5.93 5.74 -28.52
C TYR A 90 6.03 4.73 -27.35
N ILE A 91 7.02 4.87 -26.47
CA ILE A 91 7.26 3.91 -25.37
C ILE A 91 6.14 3.98 -24.33
N VAL A 92 5.79 5.18 -23.86
CA VAL A 92 4.74 5.35 -22.83
C VAL A 92 3.38 5.00 -23.42
N GLY A 93 3.12 5.38 -24.67
CA GLY A 93 1.91 5.01 -25.39
C GLY A 93 1.76 3.49 -25.51
N ALA A 94 2.79 2.77 -25.94
CA ALA A 94 2.75 1.32 -26.08
C ALA A 94 2.51 0.62 -24.72
N LEU A 95 3.16 1.10 -23.66
CA LEU A 95 2.95 0.58 -22.31
C LEU A 95 1.53 0.85 -21.80
N SER A 96 1.02 2.08 -22.00
CA SER A 96 -0.35 2.45 -21.60
C SER A 96 -1.40 1.62 -22.34
N LEU A 97 -1.20 1.36 -23.63
CA LEU A 97 -2.08 0.54 -24.45
C LEU A 97 -2.08 -0.91 -23.97
N LEU A 98 -0.92 -1.48 -23.62
CA LEU A 98 -0.83 -2.81 -23.03
C LEU A 98 -1.67 -2.89 -21.75
N PHE A 99 -1.54 -1.93 -20.85
CA PHE A 99 -2.34 -1.88 -19.62
C PHE A 99 -3.83 -1.68 -19.88
N ALA A 100 -4.21 -0.87 -20.87
CA ALA A 100 -5.62 -0.69 -21.26
C ALA A 100 -6.24 -1.99 -21.80
N ILE A 101 -5.48 -2.76 -22.59
CA ILE A 101 -5.92 -4.07 -23.09
C ILE A 101 -6.07 -5.06 -21.92
N VAL A 102 -5.08 -5.14 -21.04
CA VAL A 102 -5.15 -6.00 -19.84
C VAL A 102 -6.36 -5.61 -18.97
N TYR A 103 -6.58 -4.32 -18.74
CA TYR A 103 -7.74 -3.80 -18.03
C TYR A 103 -9.05 -4.23 -18.68
N ALA A 104 -9.17 -4.10 -20.01
CA ALA A 104 -10.36 -4.52 -20.74
C ALA A 104 -10.64 -6.02 -20.60
N VAL A 105 -9.60 -6.86 -20.69
CA VAL A 105 -9.71 -8.32 -20.50
C VAL A 105 -10.14 -8.65 -19.08
N CYS A 106 -9.53 -8.03 -18.06
CA CYS A 106 -9.90 -8.21 -16.67
C CYS A 106 -11.33 -7.76 -16.40
N ALA A 107 -11.71 -6.58 -16.89
CA ALA A 107 -13.05 -6.02 -16.74
C ALA A 107 -14.11 -6.94 -17.38
N TRP A 108 -13.86 -7.45 -18.58
CA TRP A 108 -14.73 -8.41 -19.24
C TRP A 108 -14.84 -9.73 -18.45
N SER A 109 -13.70 -10.25 -17.99
CA SER A 109 -13.65 -11.47 -17.17
C SER A 109 -14.46 -11.31 -15.89
N TRP A 110 -14.41 -10.15 -15.22
CA TRP A 110 -15.09 -9.92 -13.94
C TRP A 110 -16.57 -9.54 -14.07
N ARG A 111 -17.09 -9.31 -15.29
CA ARG A 111 -18.49 -8.92 -15.51
C ARG A 111 -19.48 -9.87 -14.84
N HIS A 112 -19.23 -11.18 -14.90
CA HIS A 112 -20.11 -12.19 -14.31
C HIS A 112 -20.10 -12.19 -12.76
N ARG A 113 -19.11 -11.54 -12.13
CA ARG A 113 -18.96 -11.46 -10.67
C ARG A 113 -19.61 -10.21 -10.06
N ILE A 114 -20.00 -9.22 -10.86
CA ILE A 114 -20.65 -7.99 -10.39
C ILE A 114 -21.88 -8.26 -9.49
N PRO A 115 -22.84 -9.13 -9.86
CA PRO A 115 -24.02 -9.36 -9.00
C PRO A 115 -23.64 -9.95 -7.64
N PHE A 116 -22.65 -10.86 -7.61
CA PHE A 116 -22.14 -11.41 -6.36
C PHE A 116 -21.48 -10.31 -5.48
N ALA A 117 -20.68 -9.43 -6.07
CA ALA A 117 -20.03 -8.34 -5.35
C ALA A 117 -21.04 -7.37 -4.72
N THR A 118 -22.12 -7.03 -5.42
CA THR A 118 -23.18 -6.16 -4.89
C THR A 118 -23.88 -6.79 -3.69
N ILE A 119 -24.20 -8.09 -3.77
CA ILE A 119 -24.84 -8.83 -2.66
C ILE A 119 -23.90 -8.92 -1.45
N MET A 120 -22.61 -9.18 -1.69
CA MET A 120 -21.60 -9.19 -0.63
C MET A 120 -21.47 -7.83 0.03
N LEU A 121 -21.43 -6.74 -0.73
CA LEU A 121 -21.36 -5.39 -0.17
C LEU A 121 -22.60 -5.07 0.68
N GLN A 122 -23.80 -5.39 0.20
CA GLN A 122 -25.04 -5.23 0.97
C GLN A 122 -25.02 -6.05 2.27
N THR A 123 -24.53 -7.29 2.20
CA THR A 123 -24.41 -8.18 3.35
C THR A 123 -23.41 -7.62 4.38
N VAL A 124 -22.24 -7.17 3.93
CA VAL A 124 -21.23 -6.54 4.80
C VAL A 124 -21.80 -5.28 5.44
N CYS A 125 -22.41 -4.38 4.67
CA CYS A 125 -23.06 -3.18 5.21
C CYS A 125 -24.16 -3.53 6.23
N GLY A 126 -24.92 -4.60 6.01
CA GLY A 126 -25.93 -5.08 6.94
C GLY A 126 -25.34 -5.59 8.26
N VAL A 127 -24.28 -6.40 8.21
CA VAL A 127 -23.60 -6.95 9.39
C VAL A 127 -22.88 -5.88 10.20
N THR A 128 -22.21 -4.93 9.53
CA THR A 128 -21.50 -3.82 10.18
C THR A 128 -22.44 -2.93 10.98
N ARG A 129 -23.71 -2.81 10.56
CA ARG A 129 -24.68 -1.91 11.21
C ARG A 129 -25.14 -2.41 12.58
N LYS A 130 -25.12 -3.72 12.84
CA LYS A 130 -25.38 -4.32 14.17
C LYS A 130 -24.70 -5.71 14.31
N PRO A 131 -23.56 -5.83 15.00
CA PRO A 131 -23.00 -7.13 15.35
C PRO A 131 -23.84 -7.76 16.47
N ASN A 132 -24.74 -8.68 16.11
CA ASN A 132 -25.74 -9.26 17.02
C ASN A 132 -25.20 -10.38 17.92
N SER A 133 -23.92 -10.77 17.80
CA SER A 133 -23.32 -11.92 18.50
C SER A 133 -21.83 -11.72 18.80
N SER A 134 -21.34 -12.26 19.93
CA SER A 134 -19.91 -12.32 20.26
C SER A 134 -19.07 -13.02 19.18
N ALA A 135 -19.64 -14.01 18.48
CA ALA A 135 -18.99 -14.67 17.36
C ALA A 135 -18.81 -13.73 16.15
N THR A 136 -19.80 -12.86 15.88
CA THR A 136 -19.70 -11.85 14.80
C THR A 136 -18.65 -10.79 15.11
N TYR A 137 -18.51 -10.40 16.39
CA TYR A 137 -17.45 -9.51 16.83
C TYR A 137 -16.07 -10.17 16.66
N GLY A 138 -15.90 -11.43 17.07
CA GLY A 138 -14.64 -12.17 16.86
C GLY A 138 -14.24 -12.26 15.38
N LEU A 139 -15.19 -12.51 14.49
CA LEU A 139 -14.95 -12.54 13.04
C LEU A 139 -14.54 -11.15 12.50
N PHE A 140 -15.17 -10.09 12.98
CA PHE A 140 -14.81 -8.72 12.61
C PHE A 140 -13.37 -8.37 13.04
N VAL A 141 -12.99 -8.69 14.28
CA VAL A 141 -11.61 -8.47 14.77
C VAL A 141 -10.60 -9.29 13.97
N ALA A 142 -10.89 -10.56 13.66
CA ALA A 142 -10.03 -11.40 12.84
C ALA A 142 -9.87 -10.86 11.41
N ALA A 143 -10.96 -10.34 10.81
CA ALA A 143 -10.93 -9.71 9.50
C ALA A 143 -10.12 -8.40 9.51
N LEU A 144 -10.27 -7.55 10.53
CA LEU A 144 -9.47 -6.34 10.71
C LEU A 144 -7.97 -6.65 10.86
N PHE A 145 -7.64 -7.65 11.68
CA PHE A 145 -6.26 -8.09 11.83
C PHE A 145 -5.68 -8.59 10.50
N SER A 146 -6.44 -9.41 9.78
CA SER A 146 -6.04 -9.88 8.45
C SER A 146 -5.83 -8.72 7.47
N PHE A 147 -6.73 -7.74 7.46
CA PHE A 147 -6.60 -6.55 6.64
C PHE A 147 -5.31 -5.79 6.96
N TYR A 148 -5.08 -5.44 8.23
CA TYR A 148 -3.87 -4.69 8.61
C TYR A 148 -2.59 -5.46 8.32
N TRP A 149 -2.53 -6.76 8.64
CA TRP A 149 -1.32 -7.54 8.43
C TRP A 149 -1.01 -7.73 6.94
N THR A 150 -2.01 -8.08 6.13
CA THR A 150 -1.83 -8.23 4.68
C THR A 150 -1.44 -6.91 4.02
N THR A 151 -2.09 -5.79 4.37
CA THR A 151 -1.72 -4.47 3.83
C THR A 151 -0.29 -4.08 4.19
N GLN A 152 0.14 -4.32 5.44
CA GLN A 152 1.52 -4.06 5.86
C GLN A 152 2.52 -4.94 5.09
N VAL A 153 2.25 -6.24 4.94
CA VAL A 153 3.12 -7.14 4.18
C VAL A 153 3.26 -6.68 2.72
N ILE A 154 2.17 -6.28 2.07
CA ILE A 154 2.21 -5.78 0.69
C ILE A 154 3.04 -4.50 0.60
N ARG A 155 2.74 -3.49 1.44
CA ARG A 155 3.45 -2.19 1.44
C ARG A 155 4.96 -2.39 1.67
N ASN A 156 5.31 -3.21 2.66
CA ASN A 156 6.69 -3.44 3.03
C ASN A 156 7.42 -4.32 2.01
N THR A 157 6.74 -5.24 1.33
CA THR A 157 7.32 -6.02 0.21
C THR A 157 7.68 -5.10 -0.95
N VAL A 158 6.81 -4.15 -1.30
CA VAL A 158 7.09 -3.15 -2.34
C VAL A 158 8.28 -2.27 -1.91
N HIS A 159 8.26 -1.76 -0.69
CA HIS A 159 9.35 -0.94 -0.15
C HIS A 159 10.70 -1.70 -0.18
N THR A 160 10.77 -2.91 0.38
CA THR A 160 11.97 -3.76 0.36
C THR A 160 12.43 -4.07 -1.07
N THR A 161 11.51 -4.28 -2.01
CA THR A 161 11.86 -4.48 -3.43
C THR A 161 12.52 -3.25 -4.01
N VAL A 162 11.92 -2.07 -3.82
CA VAL A 162 12.45 -0.79 -4.30
C VAL A 162 13.80 -0.50 -3.67
N SER A 163 13.94 -0.68 -2.36
CA SER A 163 15.22 -0.52 -1.65
C SER A 163 16.30 -1.46 -2.15
N GLY A 164 15.95 -2.69 -2.54
CA GLY A 164 16.89 -3.62 -3.18
C GLY A 164 17.42 -3.07 -4.51
N VAL A 165 16.55 -2.47 -5.32
CA VAL A 165 16.93 -1.83 -6.59
C VAL A 165 17.85 -0.65 -6.34
N PHE A 166 17.44 0.30 -5.48
CA PHE A 166 18.25 1.49 -5.17
C PHE A 166 19.59 1.11 -4.55
N GLY A 167 19.65 0.10 -3.68
CA GLY A 167 20.89 -0.39 -3.09
C GLY A 167 21.86 -0.96 -4.13
N VAL A 168 21.34 -1.74 -5.10
CA VAL A 168 22.16 -2.26 -6.22
C VAL A 168 22.73 -1.10 -7.05
N PHE A 169 21.91 -0.11 -7.42
CA PHE A 169 22.40 1.05 -8.15
C PHE A 169 23.36 1.91 -7.34
N TYR A 170 23.15 2.05 -6.04
CA TYR A 170 24.03 2.83 -5.17
C TYR A 170 25.44 2.20 -5.08
N PHE A 171 25.54 0.88 -4.93
CA PHE A 171 26.81 0.19 -4.73
C PHE A 171 27.50 -0.32 -5.99
N LEU A 172 26.74 -0.74 -7.01
CA LEU A 172 27.28 -1.51 -8.15
C LEU A 172 27.31 -0.74 -9.47
N THR A 173 26.76 0.48 -9.54
CA THR A 173 26.81 1.28 -10.77
C THR A 173 28.26 1.55 -11.19
N GLY A 174 28.58 1.25 -12.45
CA GLY A 174 29.94 1.42 -12.98
C GLY A 174 30.94 0.32 -12.57
N THR A 175 30.49 -0.72 -11.87
CA THR A 175 31.32 -1.89 -11.53
C THR A 175 31.04 -3.07 -12.45
N THR A 176 32.00 -3.99 -12.59
CA THR A 176 31.82 -5.24 -13.35
C THR A 176 30.83 -6.22 -12.71
N GLN A 177 30.44 -5.96 -11.45
CA GLN A 177 29.51 -6.79 -10.67
C GLN A 177 28.03 -6.41 -10.91
N MET A 178 27.75 -5.44 -11.79
CA MET A 178 26.38 -5.03 -12.08
C MET A 178 25.60 -6.19 -12.73
N PRO A 179 24.42 -6.57 -12.19
CA PRO A 179 23.62 -7.63 -12.78
C PRO A 179 23.24 -7.31 -14.23
N SER A 180 23.50 -8.24 -15.16
CA SER A 180 23.14 -8.08 -16.58
C SER A 180 21.63 -8.27 -16.85
N GLY A 181 20.89 -8.83 -15.90
CA GLY A 181 19.44 -9.02 -15.97
C GLY A 181 18.64 -7.88 -15.32
N SER A 182 17.31 -8.04 -15.27
CA SER A 182 16.43 -7.07 -14.60
C SER A 182 16.69 -7.02 -13.08
N VAL A 183 17.27 -5.91 -12.62
CA VAL A 183 17.54 -5.64 -11.20
C VAL A 183 16.24 -5.65 -10.37
N THR A 184 15.15 -5.12 -10.93
CA THR A 184 13.83 -5.08 -10.29
C THR A 184 13.30 -6.48 -10.03
N LEU A 185 13.35 -7.37 -11.02
CA LEU A 185 12.85 -8.74 -10.87
C LEU A 185 13.70 -9.54 -9.87
N SER A 186 15.02 -9.35 -9.89
CA SER A 186 15.93 -9.99 -8.93
C SER A 186 15.64 -9.54 -7.48
N SER A 187 15.45 -8.23 -7.29
CA SER A 187 15.11 -7.65 -5.98
C SER A 187 13.74 -8.10 -5.49
N LEU A 188 12.74 -8.16 -6.38
CA LEU A 188 11.40 -8.66 -6.08
C LEU A 188 11.44 -10.15 -5.69
N LYS A 189 12.20 -10.96 -6.44
CA LYS A 189 12.39 -12.37 -6.12
C LYS A 189 12.98 -12.54 -4.72
N ARG A 190 14.02 -11.78 -4.36
CA ARG A 190 14.62 -11.80 -3.02
C ARG A 190 13.62 -11.38 -1.94
N ALA A 191 12.86 -10.30 -2.16
CA ALA A 191 11.83 -9.83 -1.24
C ALA A 191 10.74 -10.88 -0.98
N CYS A 192 10.27 -11.56 -2.03
CA CYS A 192 9.23 -12.59 -1.95
C CYS A 192 9.73 -13.98 -1.55
N THR A 193 11.04 -14.18 -1.38
CA THR A 193 11.60 -15.51 -1.02
C THR A 193 12.45 -15.45 0.24
N THR A 194 13.70 -15.00 0.14
CA THR A 194 14.68 -15.06 1.23
C THR A 194 14.39 -14.06 2.34
N ALA A 195 13.88 -12.87 1.99
CA ALA A 195 13.55 -11.80 2.94
C ALA A 195 12.08 -11.81 3.39
N PHE A 196 11.23 -12.65 2.80
CA PHE A 196 9.79 -12.62 3.02
C PHE A 196 9.39 -12.84 4.49
N GLY A 197 10.11 -13.72 5.21
CA GLY A 197 9.89 -13.93 6.63
C GLY A 197 10.16 -12.67 7.47
N SER A 198 11.28 -11.99 7.22
CA SER A 198 11.62 -10.73 7.89
C SER A 198 10.56 -9.65 7.62
N ILE A 199 10.05 -9.58 6.38
CA ILE A 199 8.98 -8.65 5.97
C ILE A 199 7.68 -8.98 6.72
N CYS A 200 7.31 -10.26 6.79
CA CYS A 200 6.12 -10.71 7.53
C CYS A 200 6.21 -10.39 9.01
N PHE A 201 7.39 -10.56 9.62
CA PHE A 201 7.60 -10.31 11.03
C PHE A 201 7.54 -8.82 11.38
N GLY A 202 8.27 -7.95 10.66
CA GLY A 202 8.18 -6.50 10.91
C GLY A 202 6.76 -5.95 10.65
N SER A 203 6.08 -6.46 9.63
CA SER A 203 4.69 -6.12 9.32
C SER A 203 3.70 -6.57 10.40
N LEU A 204 3.95 -7.72 11.05
CA LEU A 204 3.12 -8.25 12.12
C LEU A 204 3.11 -7.32 13.34
N ILE A 205 4.28 -6.80 13.73
CA ILE A 205 4.41 -5.90 14.88
C ILE A 205 3.57 -4.63 14.66
N ILE A 206 3.67 -4.03 13.47
CA ILE A 206 2.88 -2.85 13.11
C ILE A 206 1.38 -3.19 13.08
N ALA A 207 1.01 -4.33 12.49
CA ALA A 207 -0.38 -4.74 12.38
C ALA A 207 -1.06 -4.98 13.74
N ILE A 208 -0.34 -5.53 14.72
CA ILE A 208 -0.85 -5.72 16.09
C ILE A 208 -1.15 -4.36 16.74
N VAL A 209 -0.23 -3.40 16.63
CA VAL A 209 -0.45 -2.05 17.20
C VAL A 209 -1.62 -1.35 16.52
N LYS A 210 -1.76 -1.46 15.19
CA LYS A 210 -2.92 -0.94 14.45
C LYS A 210 -4.22 -1.58 14.87
N LEU A 211 -4.23 -2.89 15.08
CA LEU A 211 -5.41 -3.61 15.56
C LEU A 211 -5.82 -3.09 16.94
N ILE A 212 -4.89 -3.03 17.90
CA ILE A 212 -5.16 -2.55 19.26
C ILE A 212 -5.72 -1.12 19.21
N ARG A 213 -5.10 -0.23 18.42
CA ARG A 213 -5.56 1.14 18.24
C ARG A 213 -6.96 1.22 17.64
N ALA A 214 -7.26 0.39 16.65
CA ALA A 214 -8.60 0.32 16.05
C ALA A 214 -9.65 -0.15 17.06
N LEU A 215 -9.36 -1.21 17.83
CA LEU A 215 -10.28 -1.73 18.83
C LEU A 215 -10.55 -0.72 19.95
N LEU A 216 -9.55 0.03 20.40
CA LEU A 216 -9.74 1.10 21.37
C LEU A 216 -10.61 2.23 20.82
N ARG A 217 -10.46 2.61 19.54
CA ARG A 217 -11.33 3.61 18.90
C ARG A 217 -12.79 3.13 18.85
N PHE A 218 -13.03 1.86 18.53
CA PHE A 218 -14.38 1.28 18.58
C PHE A 218 -14.94 1.23 20.00
N ALA A 219 -14.11 0.94 21.01
CA ALA A 219 -14.54 0.95 22.40
C ALA A 219 -14.87 2.37 22.90
N MET A 220 -14.12 3.38 22.44
CA MET A 220 -14.37 4.80 22.76
C MET A 220 -15.74 5.28 22.32
N GLU A 221 -16.20 4.89 21.12
CA GLU A 221 -17.51 5.30 20.60
C GLU A 221 -18.68 4.82 21.46
N ASN A 222 -18.47 3.78 22.28
CA ASN A 222 -19.48 3.18 23.15
C ASN A 222 -19.27 3.48 24.64
N SER A 223 -18.32 4.36 24.98
CA SER A 223 -17.93 4.67 26.36
C SER A 223 -18.27 6.11 26.75
N ASP A 224 -18.75 6.32 27.98
CA ASP A 224 -19.05 7.66 28.50
C ASP A 224 -17.93 8.21 29.41
N GLY A 225 -17.83 9.54 29.46
CA GLY A 225 -17.06 10.28 30.46
C GLY A 225 -15.58 9.91 30.56
N ILE A 226 -15.15 9.46 31.74
CA ILE A 226 -13.74 9.21 32.09
C ILE A 226 -13.12 8.08 31.24
N MET A 227 -13.90 7.04 30.91
CA MET A 227 -13.40 5.91 30.11
C MET A 227 -13.10 6.33 28.67
N ALA A 228 -13.92 7.22 28.10
CA ALA A 228 -13.64 7.83 26.79
C ALA A 228 -12.37 8.69 26.82
N PHE A 229 -12.15 9.44 27.90
CA PHE A 229 -10.95 10.26 28.08
C PHE A 229 -9.67 9.43 28.21
N VAL A 230 -9.66 8.39 29.06
CA VAL A 230 -8.51 7.49 29.21
C VAL A 230 -8.21 6.76 27.90
N ALA A 231 -9.24 6.29 27.20
CA ALA A 231 -9.08 5.63 25.92
C ALA A 231 -8.59 6.61 24.83
N CYS A 232 -8.96 7.89 24.87
CA CYS A 232 -8.39 8.92 24.00
C CYS A 232 -6.88 9.05 24.18
N ILE A 233 -6.40 9.14 25.44
CA ILE A 233 -4.95 9.18 25.73
C ILE A 233 -4.26 7.91 25.23
N ALA A 234 -4.82 6.74 25.49
CA ALA A 234 -4.27 5.47 25.02
C ALA A 234 -4.19 5.41 23.48
N VAL A 235 -5.21 5.89 22.76
CA VAL A 235 -5.22 5.96 21.28
C VAL A 235 -4.19 6.95 20.76
N CYS A 236 -3.93 8.05 21.46
CA CYS A 236 -2.86 8.99 21.13
C CYS A 236 -1.48 8.35 21.31
N ILE A 237 -1.22 7.73 22.48
CA ILE A 237 0.06 7.05 22.77
C ILE A 237 0.31 5.92 21.76
N LEU A 238 -0.68 5.07 21.51
CA LEU A 238 -0.57 4.02 20.50
C LEU A 238 -0.38 4.58 19.10
N GLY A 239 -0.92 5.77 18.80
CA GLY A 239 -0.63 6.47 17.55
C GLY A 239 0.82 6.90 17.42
N CYS A 240 1.42 7.40 18.50
CA CYS A 240 2.85 7.72 18.54
C CYS A 240 3.70 6.46 18.38
N ILE A 241 3.34 5.37 19.07
CA ILE A 241 4.05 4.08 18.97
C ILE A 241 3.91 3.49 17.56
N GLU A 242 2.72 3.52 16.97
CA GLU A 242 2.48 3.09 15.59
C GLU A 242 3.38 3.87 14.62
N GLY A 243 3.39 5.20 14.70
CA GLY A 243 4.23 6.04 13.85
C GLY A 243 5.72 5.76 14.01
N LEU A 244 6.18 5.59 15.26
CA LEU A 244 7.58 5.27 15.55
C LEU A 244 7.99 3.90 15.01
N LEU A 245 7.13 2.89 15.18
CA LEU A 245 7.36 1.55 14.66
C LEU A 245 7.38 1.54 13.13
N GLU A 246 6.45 2.23 12.47
CA GLU A 246 6.46 2.37 11.00
C GLU A 246 7.74 3.05 10.53
N TYR A 247 8.16 4.13 11.19
CA TYR A 247 9.39 4.85 10.87
C TYR A 247 10.63 3.96 10.99
N PHE A 248 10.85 3.30 12.14
CA PHE A 248 12.02 2.42 12.31
C PHE A 248 12.00 1.23 11.38
N THR A 249 10.82 0.63 11.19
CA THR A 249 10.64 -0.53 10.32
C THR A 249 10.92 -0.18 8.86
N HIS A 250 10.57 1.05 8.42
CA HIS A 250 10.88 1.55 7.08
C HIS A 250 12.39 1.51 6.83
N TYR A 251 13.21 2.15 7.68
CA TYR A 251 14.67 2.13 7.50
C TYR A 251 15.26 0.71 7.68
N ALA A 252 14.75 -0.08 8.63
CA ALA A 252 15.20 -1.45 8.84
C ALA A 252 14.98 -2.35 7.62
N PHE A 253 13.87 -2.16 6.90
CA PHE A 253 13.60 -2.92 5.68
C PHE A 253 14.52 -2.58 4.52
N THR A 254 15.11 -1.38 4.50
CA THR A 254 16.17 -1.07 3.54
C THR A 254 17.42 -1.92 3.81
N GLN A 255 17.82 -2.08 5.08
CA GLN A 255 18.90 -2.99 5.48
C GLN A 255 18.59 -4.46 5.15
N VAL A 256 17.35 -4.91 5.38
CA VAL A 256 16.91 -6.26 4.96
C VAL A 256 17.02 -6.42 3.44
N ALA A 257 16.64 -5.40 2.66
CA ALA A 257 16.69 -5.44 1.20
C ALA A 257 18.11 -5.53 0.64
N VAL A 258 19.05 -4.78 1.24
CA VAL A 258 20.44 -4.74 0.76
C VAL A 258 21.20 -5.97 1.23
N TYR A 259 21.11 -6.35 2.51
CA TYR A 259 21.98 -7.37 3.11
C TYR A 259 21.32 -8.72 3.36
N GLY A 260 20.00 -8.84 3.27
CA GLY A 260 19.30 -10.10 3.54
C GLY A 260 19.47 -10.61 4.98
N LYS A 261 19.58 -9.69 5.94
CA LYS A 261 19.65 -9.99 7.38
C LYS A 261 18.25 -10.26 7.97
N PRO A 262 18.14 -11.01 9.09
CA PRO A 262 16.87 -11.13 9.81
C PRO A 262 16.45 -9.77 10.39
N PHE A 263 15.14 -9.57 10.57
CA PHE A 263 14.57 -8.25 10.86
C PHE A 263 15.16 -7.58 12.10
N CYS A 264 15.23 -8.27 13.24
CA CYS A 264 15.75 -7.70 14.49
C CYS A 264 17.21 -7.24 14.35
N THR A 265 18.04 -8.01 13.65
CA THR A 265 19.44 -7.66 13.43
C THR A 265 19.53 -6.46 12.49
N ALA A 266 18.76 -6.46 11.40
CA ALA A 266 18.71 -5.32 10.48
C ALA A 266 18.23 -4.03 11.17
N ALA A 267 17.21 -4.12 12.04
CA ALA A 267 16.72 -2.98 12.81
C ALA A 267 17.77 -2.44 13.79
N LYS A 268 18.46 -3.34 14.51
CA LYS A 268 19.54 -2.96 15.43
C LYS A 268 20.72 -2.31 14.71
N ASP A 269 21.15 -2.89 13.58
CA ASP A 269 22.23 -2.35 12.77
C ASP A 269 21.85 -0.97 12.21
N THR A 270 20.63 -0.83 11.69
CA THR A 270 20.10 0.46 11.19
C THR A 270 20.15 1.53 12.27
N TRP A 271 19.71 1.21 13.48
CA TRP A 271 19.66 2.17 14.58
C TRP A 271 21.04 2.60 15.06
N ASN A 272 21.97 1.65 15.19
CA ASN A 272 23.36 1.96 15.55
C ASN A 272 23.99 2.87 14.47
N MET A 273 23.81 2.54 13.19
CA MET A 273 24.35 3.37 12.10
C MET A 273 23.77 4.78 12.05
N ILE A 274 22.46 4.95 12.29
CA ILE A 274 21.83 6.28 12.30
C ILE A 274 22.45 7.15 13.41
N LYS A 275 22.72 6.57 14.58
CA LYS A 275 23.34 7.28 15.71
C LYS A 275 24.82 7.58 15.51
N ASP A 276 25.59 6.61 15.03
CA ASP A 276 27.04 6.69 14.98
C ASP A 276 27.56 7.55 13.81
N ARG A 277 26.71 7.87 12.82
CA ARG A 277 27.11 8.53 11.57
C ARG A 277 26.44 9.89 11.32
N GLY A 278 25.63 10.41 12.24
CA GLY A 278 24.99 11.72 12.07
C GLY A 278 23.97 11.81 10.91
N VAL A 279 23.60 10.68 10.30
CA VAL A 279 22.61 10.63 9.21
C VAL A 279 21.21 11.03 9.70
N GLU A 280 20.98 11.00 11.01
CA GLU A 280 19.80 11.58 11.66
C GLU A 280 19.54 13.03 11.21
N VAL A 281 20.58 13.85 11.04
CA VAL A 281 20.43 15.25 10.59
C VAL A 281 19.83 15.29 9.17
N LEU A 282 20.34 14.46 8.27
CA LEU A 282 19.86 14.39 6.89
C LEU A 282 18.43 13.84 6.81
N ILE A 283 18.09 12.89 7.70
CA ILE A 283 16.74 12.35 7.80
C ILE A 283 15.78 13.41 8.36
N ASN A 284 16.21 14.20 9.34
CA ASN A 284 15.39 15.26 9.94
C ASN A 284 15.13 16.42 8.97
N ASP A 285 16.11 16.76 8.14
CA ASP A 285 15.97 17.78 7.08
C ASP A 285 15.23 17.26 5.83
N ASN A 286 14.80 16.00 5.82
CA ASN A 286 14.12 15.40 4.69
C ASN A 286 12.69 15.94 4.53
N LEU A 287 12.49 16.84 3.58
CA LEU A 287 11.18 17.39 3.21
C LEU A 287 10.46 16.61 2.09
N ILE A 288 11.05 15.54 1.57
CA ILE A 288 10.52 14.84 0.38
C ILE A 288 9.11 14.30 0.64
N GLY A 289 8.88 13.67 1.79
CA GLY A 289 7.54 13.19 2.17
C GLY A 289 6.49 14.30 2.21
N ASN A 290 6.84 15.47 2.77
CA ASN A 290 5.94 16.62 2.85
C ASN A 290 5.62 17.19 1.46
N VAL A 291 6.64 17.32 0.60
CA VAL A 291 6.47 17.82 -0.78
C VAL A 291 5.61 16.86 -1.60
N LEU A 292 5.84 15.55 -1.51
CA LEU A 292 5.04 14.54 -2.19
C LEU A 292 3.60 14.50 -1.65
N GLY A 293 3.41 14.74 -0.35
CA GLY A 293 2.09 14.87 0.27
C GLY A 293 1.30 16.06 -0.29
N ILE A 294 1.92 17.24 -0.38
CA ILE A 294 1.30 18.42 -0.98
C ILE A 294 0.99 18.16 -2.47
N GLY A 295 1.92 17.55 -3.21
CA GLY A 295 1.69 17.14 -4.60
C GLY A 295 0.50 16.19 -4.74
N SER A 296 0.33 15.25 -3.80
CA SER A 296 -0.79 14.31 -3.79
C SER A 296 -2.12 15.00 -3.52
N LEU A 297 -2.14 16.02 -2.63
CA LEU A 297 -3.34 16.84 -2.40
C LEU A 297 -3.74 17.60 -3.66
N LEU A 298 -2.78 18.24 -4.34
CA LEU A 298 -3.03 19.00 -5.57
C LEU A 298 -3.60 18.10 -6.68
N ILE A 299 -3.04 16.90 -6.87
CA ILE A 299 -3.54 15.93 -7.85
C ILE A 299 -4.93 15.42 -7.46
N GLY A 300 -5.20 15.21 -6.17
CA GLY A 300 -6.53 14.90 -5.67
C GLY A 300 -7.56 15.97 -6.03
N PHE A 301 -7.26 17.25 -5.78
CA PHE A 301 -8.15 18.36 -6.13
C PHE A 301 -8.35 18.48 -7.64
N LEU A 302 -7.27 18.36 -8.42
CA LEU A 302 -7.35 18.38 -9.88
C LEU A 302 -8.27 17.27 -10.39
N ASN A 303 -8.16 16.06 -9.84
CA ASN A 303 -9.01 14.94 -10.22
C ASN A 303 -10.50 15.19 -9.88
N ALA A 304 -10.78 15.78 -8.71
CA ALA A 304 -12.15 16.15 -8.33
C ALA A 304 -12.74 17.24 -9.24
N ILE A 305 -11.94 18.23 -9.65
CA ILE A 305 -12.37 19.28 -10.59
C ILE A 305 -12.69 18.67 -11.97
N ILE A 306 -11.83 17.78 -12.46
CA ILE A 306 -12.07 17.08 -13.74
C ILE A 306 -13.34 16.23 -13.65
N ALA A 307 -13.55 15.51 -12.53
CA ALA A 307 -14.76 14.74 -12.31
C ALA A 307 -16.02 15.64 -12.32
N LEU A 308 -15.97 16.81 -11.67
CA LEU A 308 -17.05 17.79 -11.70
C LEU A 308 -17.34 18.28 -13.14
N ALA A 309 -16.30 18.59 -13.90
CA ALA A 309 -16.43 19.04 -15.29
C ALA A 309 -17.09 17.98 -16.18
N ILE A 310 -16.73 16.70 -16.01
CA ILE A 310 -17.32 15.58 -16.74
C ILE A 310 -18.80 15.40 -16.35
N ILE A 311 -19.12 15.41 -15.06
CA ILE A 311 -20.50 15.28 -14.56
C ILE A 311 -21.38 16.41 -15.12
N ALA A 312 -20.88 17.64 -15.14
CA ALA A 312 -21.57 18.78 -15.73
C ALA A 312 -21.75 18.65 -17.25
N ALA A 313 -20.73 18.17 -17.97
CA ALA A 313 -20.76 18.04 -19.43
C ALA A 313 -21.71 16.93 -19.92
N VAL A 314 -21.74 15.78 -19.23
CA VAL A 314 -22.60 14.63 -19.59
C VAL A 314 -24.06 14.85 -19.17
N LYS A 315 -24.34 15.92 -18.39
CA LYS A 315 -25.68 16.21 -17.83
C LYS A 315 -26.30 14.98 -17.18
N VAL A 316 -25.49 14.20 -16.45
CA VAL A 316 -25.99 13.00 -15.78
C VAL A 316 -27.09 13.45 -14.81
N GLU A 317 -28.26 12.78 -14.83
CA GLU A 317 -29.43 13.10 -14.00
C GLU A 317 -29.19 12.98 -12.47
N ILE A 318 -27.94 12.84 -12.02
CA ILE A 318 -27.52 12.82 -10.61
C ILE A 318 -27.95 14.11 -9.89
N PHE A 319 -28.10 15.23 -10.62
CA PHE A 319 -28.62 16.47 -10.05
C PHE A 319 -30.04 16.34 -9.47
N HIS A 320 -30.82 15.32 -9.87
CA HIS A 320 -32.16 15.07 -9.34
C HIS A 320 -32.17 14.23 -8.04
N GLU A 321 -31.13 13.44 -7.75
CA GLU A 321 -31.09 12.58 -6.54
C GLU A 321 -30.45 13.28 -5.30
N GLY A 322 -30.13 14.57 -5.40
CA GLY A 322 -29.73 15.42 -4.27
C GLY A 322 -28.23 15.70 -4.16
N GLY A 323 -27.87 16.79 -3.48
CA GLY A 323 -26.49 17.29 -3.40
C GLY A 323 -25.49 16.35 -2.68
N LEU A 324 -25.98 15.44 -1.82
CA LEU A 324 -25.13 14.51 -1.06
C LEU A 324 -24.40 13.53 -2.00
N VAL A 325 -25.09 12.97 -2.99
CA VAL A 325 -24.49 12.02 -3.94
C VAL A 325 -23.36 12.66 -4.73
N LEU A 326 -23.54 13.93 -5.14
CA LEU A 326 -22.50 14.71 -5.82
C LEU A 326 -21.26 14.86 -4.93
N TRP A 327 -21.42 15.28 -3.66
CA TRP A 327 -20.30 15.44 -2.75
C TRP A 327 -19.55 14.12 -2.50
N LEU A 328 -20.27 13.00 -2.35
CA LEU A 328 -19.65 11.68 -2.20
C LEU A 328 -18.82 11.29 -3.43
N LEU A 329 -19.31 11.55 -4.65
CA LEU A 329 -18.58 11.28 -5.88
C LEU A 329 -17.32 12.16 -6.00
N LEU A 330 -17.40 13.43 -5.64
CA LEU A 330 -16.25 14.34 -5.66
C LEU A 330 -15.21 13.95 -4.62
N ILE A 331 -15.62 13.57 -3.41
CA ILE A 331 -14.72 13.04 -2.38
C ILE A 331 -14.07 11.75 -2.86
N ALA A 332 -14.83 10.84 -3.47
CA ALA A 332 -14.28 9.60 -4.02
C ALA A 332 -13.24 9.89 -5.12
N ALA A 333 -13.53 10.81 -6.04
CA ALA A 333 -12.58 11.24 -7.07
C ALA A 333 -11.30 11.86 -6.45
N PHE A 334 -11.45 12.71 -5.44
CA PHE A 334 -10.33 13.28 -4.70
C PHE A 334 -9.45 12.19 -4.07
N VAL A 335 -10.05 11.25 -3.35
CA VAL A 335 -9.33 10.15 -2.68
C VAL A 335 -8.61 9.27 -3.69
N VAL A 336 -9.22 8.97 -4.84
CA VAL A 336 -8.57 8.18 -5.91
C VAL A 336 -7.35 8.93 -6.48
N GLY A 337 -7.49 10.23 -6.76
CA GLY A 337 -6.38 11.05 -7.27
C GLY A 337 -5.21 11.13 -6.28
N LEU A 338 -5.53 11.31 -4.99
CA LEU A 338 -4.55 11.30 -3.90
C LEU A 338 -3.86 9.94 -3.80
N ALA A 339 -4.62 8.85 -3.84
CA ALA A 339 -4.08 7.48 -3.77
C ALA A 339 -3.11 7.18 -4.92
N MET A 340 -3.43 7.61 -6.15
CA MET A 340 -2.56 7.42 -7.30
C MET A 340 -1.21 8.12 -7.13
N MET A 341 -1.20 9.40 -6.75
CA MET A 341 0.05 10.12 -6.52
C MET A 341 0.83 9.55 -5.34
N SER A 342 0.17 9.19 -4.25
CA SER A 342 0.84 8.61 -3.07
C SER A 342 1.55 7.28 -3.40
N THR A 343 0.99 6.50 -4.33
CA THR A 343 1.62 5.25 -4.80
C THR A 343 2.91 5.54 -5.57
N ALA A 344 2.90 6.54 -6.47
CA ALA A 344 4.10 6.97 -7.18
C ALA A 344 5.15 7.58 -6.24
N GLY A 345 4.70 8.44 -5.32
CA GLY A 345 5.53 9.07 -4.30
C GLY A 345 6.21 8.05 -3.37
N GLY A 346 5.53 6.95 -3.04
CA GLY A 346 6.08 5.89 -2.20
C GLY A 346 7.36 5.24 -2.77
N VAL A 347 7.54 5.24 -4.10
CA VAL A 347 8.78 4.74 -4.73
C VAL A 347 9.94 5.71 -4.47
N ILE A 348 9.68 7.02 -4.57
CA ILE A 348 10.68 8.07 -4.31
C ILE A 348 11.05 8.06 -2.83
N GLU A 349 10.06 8.01 -1.94
CA GLU A 349 10.27 7.92 -0.49
C GLU A 349 11.14 6.70 -0.13
N SER A 350 10.81 5.53 -0.69
CA SER A 350 11.61 4.31 -0.50
C SER A 350 13.04 4.45 -1.01
N GLY A 351 13.23 5.10 -2.17
CA GLY A 351 14.56 5.38 -2.72
C GLY A 351 15.38 6.27 -1.80
N THR A 352 14.78 7.34 -1.27
CA THR A 352 15.48 8.29 -0.38
C THR A 352 15.91 7.66 0.93
N ALA A 353 15.04 6.88 1.58
CA ALA A 353 15.39 6.14 2.78
C ALA A 353 16.55 5.17 2.52
N THR A 354 16.54 4.49 1.37
CA THR A 354 17.62 3.60 0.96
C THR A 354 18.93 4.34 0.77
N THR A 355 18.92 5.50 0.10
CA THR A 355 20.11 6.34 -0.07
C THR A 355 20.69 6.75 1.28
N PHE A 356 19.86 7.16 2.25
CA PHE A 356 20.33 7.53 3.59
C PHE A 356 20.98 6.36 4.32
N VAL A 357 20.36 5.17 4.28
CA VAL A 357 20.95 3.98 4.90
C VAL A 357 22.25 3.56 4.22
N CYS A 358 22.31 3.56 2.88
CA CYS A 358 23.53 3.21 2.16
C CYS A 358 24.64 4.23 2.36
N LEU A 359 24.29 5.52 2.49
CA LEU A 359 25.22 6.60 2.82
C LEU A 359 25.79 6.45 4.23
N ALA A 360 24.95 6.14 5.23
CA ALA A 360 25.41 5.90 6.60
C ALA A 360 26.42 4.75 6.68
N GLU A 361 26.26 3.74 5.83
CA GLU A 361 27.08 2.55 5.87
C GLU A 361 28.41 2.68 5.12
N ASP A 362 28.39 3.24 3.91
CA ASP A 362 29.59 3.45 3.11
C ASP A 362 29.44 4.71 2.22
N PRO A 363 29.89 5.86 2.74
CA PRO A 363 29.89 7.13 2.00
C PRO A 363 30.80 7.09 0.76
N MET A 364 31.86 6.28 0.79
CA MET A 364 32.86 6.24 -0.28
C MET A 364 32.33 5.52 -1.53
N ALA A 365 31.34 4.65 -1.38
CA ALA A 365 30.61 4.09 -2.52
C ALA A 365 29.95 5.19 -3.36
N LEU A 366 29.38 6.22 -2.72
CA LEU A 366 28.79 7.36 -3.43
C LEU A 366 29.83 8.22 -4.14
N ALA A 367 31.02 8.38 -3.55
CA ALA A 367 32.12 9.11 -4.20
C ALA A 367 32.53 8.49 -5.55
N ARG A 368 32.38 7.16 -5.69
CA ARG A 368 32.68 6.44 -6.93
C ARG A 368 31.56 6.51 -7.96
N THR A 369 30.31 6.39 -7.52
CA THR A 369 29.16 6.35 -8.43
C THR A 369 28.67 7.74 -8.83
N GLN A 370 28.68 8.70 -7.90
CA GLN A 370 28.21 10.07 -8.09
C GLN A 370 29.11 11.08 -7.33
N PRO A 371 30.30 11.42 -7.88
CA PRO A 371 31.27 12.26 -7.19
C PRO A 371 30.75 13.67 -6.91
N GLU A 372 29.94 14.25 -7.80
CA GLU A 372 29.35 15.57 -7.60
C GLU A 372 28.37 15.60 -6.41
N LEU A 373 27.53 14.57 -6.27
CA LEU A 373 26.57 14.48 -5.17
C LEU A 373 27.32 14.26 -3.84
N PHE A 374 28.33 13.39 -3.84
CA PHE A 374 29.16 13.15 -2.67
C PHE A 374 29.84 14.44 -2.18
N GLU A 375 30.42 15.24 -3.08
CA GLU A 375 31.10 16.48 -2.70
C GLU A 375 30.12 17.52 -2.14
N ARG A 376 28.89 17.60 -2.67
CA ARG A 376 27.84 18.44 -2.10
C ARG A 376 27.46 18.00 -0.69
N ILE A 377 27.26 16.70 -0.47
CA ILE A 377 26.94 16.15 0.86
C ILE A 377 28.09 16.41 1.83
N ARG A 378 29.35 16.17 1.43
CA ARG A 378 30.53 16.39 2.27
C ARG A 378 30.68 17.85 2.71
N ARG A 379 30.29 18.81 1.85
CA ARG A 379 30.33 20.24 2.17
C ARG A 379 29.21 20.68 3.11
N THR A 380 28.00 20.16 2.92
CA THR A 380 26.82 20.57 3.70
C THR A 380 26.73 19.82 5.03
N TYR A 381 27.08 18.52 5.04
CA TYR A 381 26.96 17.61 6.18
C TYR A 381 28.29 16.85 6.38
N PRO A 382 29.35 17.51 6.90
CA PRO A 382 30.67 16.89 7.04
C PRO A 382 30.66 15.68 7.98
N ASP A 383 29.84 15.72 9.03
CA ASP A 383 29.73 14.66 10.04
C ASP A 383 29.27 13.32 9.46
N VAL A 384 28.45 13.36 8.39
CA VAL A 384 27.95 12.16 7.69
C VAL A 384 29.08 11.39 6.99
N VAL A 385 30.11 12.10 6.54
CA VAL A 385 31.24 11.49 5.82
C VAL A 385 32.39 11.14 6.77
N GLN A 386 32.60 11.93 7.81
CA GLN A 386 33.70 11.73 8.76
C GLN A 386 33.36 10.72 9.86
N GLY A 387 32.06 10.50 10.14
CA GLY A 387 31.61 9.76 11.32
C GLY A 387 31.62 10.65 12.56
N VAL A 388 30.74 10.37 13.51
CA VAL A 388 30.63 11.11 14.79
C VAL A 388 31.49 10.44 15.86
#